data_AF-A0A0B4FZU7-F1
#
_entry.id   AF-A0A0B4FZU7-F1
#
_cell.length_a   1.000
_cell.length_b   1.000
_cell.length_c   1.000
_cell.angle_alpha   90.00
_cell.angle_beta   90.00
_cell.angle_gamma   90.00
#
_symmetry.space_group_name_H-M   'P 1'
#
loop_
_entity.id
_entity.type
_entity.pdbx_description
1 polymer ?
#
loop_
_entity_poly.entity_id
_entity_poly.type
_entity_poly.pdbx_seq_one_letter_code
_entity_poly.pdbx_strand_id
1 'polypeptide(L)'
;MQESLLSILCSETWHWDSEDASQISFNENGTGKLICRAELNVWIAAEFDWQPHDKQALSHMVDLAKHDGSPIDFQTKVDMTLTKRRIPSLGNADMSKYNINESLLAQAAFKPKTYVITLDQGNFLSPYDAQFPGAQTEFTPRFRLRLTFDTSPFPPRCEWQEPRGAPDALKFWEWKQFCGREIGKQQ
;
A
#
# COMPACT_ATOMS: atom_id res chain seq x y z
N MET A 1 -15.33 -7.69 16.54
CA MET A 1 -16.10 -6.93 15.54
C MET A 1 -15.87 -7.67 14.25
N GLN A 2 -16.95 -8.13 13.60
CA GLN A 2 -16.82 -8.87 12.35
C GLN A 2 -16.85 -7.90 11.18
N GLU A 3 -15.83 -7.99 10.35
CA GLU A 3 -15.69 -7.17 9.14
C GLU A 3 -15.41 -8.12 7.98
N SER A 4 -15.92 -7.79 6.80
CA SER A 4 -15.53 -8.51 5.58
C SER A 4 -14.10 -8.15 5.20
N LEU A 5 -13.40 -9.04 4.51
CA LEU A 5 -12.07 -8.72 4.00
C LEU A 5 -12.09 -7.57 3.00
N LEU A 6 -13.16 -7.44 2.20
CA LEU A 6 -13.37 -6.28 1.33
C LEU A 6 -13.42 -4.98 2.13
N SER A 7 -14.24 -4.95 3.19
CA SER A 7 -14.38 -3.76 4.03
C SER A 7 -13.07 -3.43 4.73
N ILE A 8 -12.32 -4.42 5.22
CA ILE A 8 -10.99 -4.20 5.81
C ILE A 8 -10.03 -3.63 4.76
N LEU A 9 -9.99 -4.20 3.55
CA LEU A 9 -9.10 -3.72 2.49
C LEU A 9 -9.38 -2.26 2.12
N CYS A 10 -10.65 -1.86 2.11
CA CYS A 10 -11.10 -0.52 1.69
C CYS A 10 -11.20 0.51 2.83
N SER A 11 -11.31 0.08 4.09
CA SER A 11 -11.40 0.99 5.25
C SER A 11 -10.05 1.56 5.66
N GLU A 12 -8.97 0.85 5.33
CA GLU A 12 -7.63 1.19 5.77
C GLU A 12 -6.87 1.99 4.70
N THR A 13 -5.99 2.87 5.17
CA THR A 13 -4.80 3.24 4.39
C THR A 13 -3.70 2.27 4.80
N TRP A 14 -2.98 1.73 3.81
CA TRP A 14 -1.93 0.75 4.03
C TRP A 14 -0.58 1.44 3.88
N HIS A 15 0.09 1.62 5.00
CA HIS A 15 1.27 2.46 5.15
C HIS A 15 2.56 1.65 5.02
N TRP A 16 3.51 2.14 4.23
CA TRP A 16 4.87 1.59 4.20
C TRP A 16 5.77 2.23 5.27
N ASP A 17 5.50 3.48 5.64
CA ASP A 17 6.16 4.27 6.67
C ASP A 17 5.14 4.96 7.59
N SER A 18 5.57 5.40 8.77
CA SER A 18 4.71 6.09 9.75
C SER A 18 4.35 7.54 9.39
N GLU A 19 4.97 8.11 8.35
CA GLU A 19 4.84 9.53 7.97
C GLU A 19 3.87 9.74 6.79
N ASP A 20 3.09 8.72 6.45
CA ASP A 20 2.16 8.71 5.32
C ASP A 20 2.83 9.10 3.98
N ALA A 21 4.13 8.83 3.87
CA ALA A 21 4.92 9.21 2.71
C ALA A 21 4.62 8.25 1.54
N SER A 22 4.67 6.94 1.79
CA SER A 22 4.38 5.90 0.82
C SER A 22 3.28 4.99 1.33
N GLN A 23 2.20 4.89 0.54
CA GLN A 23 0.99 4.19 0.95
C GLN A 23 0.17 3.71 -0.24
N ILE A 24 -0.69 2.73 0.04
CA ILE A 24 -1.69 2.21 -0.88
C ILE A 24 -3.07 2.21 -0.20
N SER A 25 -4.12 2.56 -0.94
CA SER A 25 -5.51 2.44 -0.45
C SER A 25 -6.45 1.94 -1.53
N PHE A 26 -7.52 1.27 -1.11
CA PHE A 26 -8.51 0.66 -1.99
C PHE A 26 -9.87 1.29 -1.75
N ASN A 27 -10.67 1.40 -2.81
CA ASN A 27 -12.05 1.85 -2.76
C ASN A 27 -12.97 0.71 -3.24
N GLU A 28 -14.18 0.64 -2.68
CA GLU A 28 -15.18 -0.38 -3.02
C GLU A 28 -15.65 -0.34 -4.48
N ASN A 29 -15.49 0.81 -5.15
CA ASN A 29 -15.85 0.98 -6.56
C ASN A 29 -14.83 0.37 -7.54
N GLY A 30 -13.82 -0.36 -7.05
CA GLY A 30 -12.78 -0.97 -7.87
C GLY A 30 -11.68 0.00 -8.29
N THR A 31 -11.55 1.15 -7.63
CA THR A 31 -10.36 2.02 -7.77
C THR A 31 -9.54 2.02 -6.49
N GLY A 32 -8.35 2.55 -6.54
CA GLY A 32 -7.51 2.78 -5.38
C GLY A 32 -6.46 3.85 -5.67
N LYS A 33 -5.61 4.14 -4.69
CA LYS A 33 -4.55 5.14 -4.79
C LYS A 33 -3.21 4.51 -4.43
N LEU A 34 -2.20 4.78 -5.24
CA LEU A 34 -0.82 4.41 -4.97
C LEU A 34 0.01 5.69 -4.87
N ILE A 35 0.66 5.87 -3.72
CA ILE A 35 1.53 7.01 -3.44
C ILE A 35 2.94 6.47 -3.15
N CYS A 36 3.92 6.96 -3.89
CA CYS A 36 5.34 6.70 -3.69
C CYS A 36 6.06 8.03 -3.52
N ARG A 37 6.51 8.28 -2.30
CA ARG A 37 7.08 9.55 -1.91
C ARG A 37 8.05 9.33 -0.74
N ALA A 38 9.07 10.17 -0.67
CA ALA A 38 10.01 10.21 0.42
C ALA A 38 10.56 11.65 0.51
N GLU A 39 10.63 12.16 1.73
CA GLU A 39 10.98 13.56 2.00
C GLU A 39 10.10 14.54 1.19
N LEU A 40 10.72 15.41 0.38
CA LEU A 40 10.05 16.40 -0.47
C LEU A 40 9.80 15.90 -1.90
N ASN A 41 10.14 14.65 -2.21
CA ASN A 41 10.01 14.09 -3.55
C ASN A 41 8.75 13.22 -3.66
N VAL A 42 8.09 13.33 -4.80
CA VAL A 42 6.95 12.50 -5.19
C VAL A 42 7.32 11.85 -6.52
N TRP A 43 7.16 10.53 -6.61
CA TRP A 43 7.41 9.78 -7.86
C TRP A 43 6.11 9.23 -8.43
N ILE A 44 5.24 8.74 -7.55
CA ILE A 44 3.93 8.21 -7.91
C ILE A 44 2.88 8.86 -7.03
N ALA A 45 1.86 9.44 -7.66
CA ALA A 45 0.62 9.85 -7.01
C ALA A 45 -0.49 9.64 -8.03
N ALA A 46 -0.96 8.39 -8.08
CA ALA A 46 -1.86 7.94 -9.13
C ALA A 46 -2.97 7.07 -8.58
N GLU A 47 -4.09 7.06 -9.29
CA GLU A 47 -5.12 6.06 -9.11
C GLU A 47 -4.75 4.77 -9.84
N PHE A 48 -5.22 3.65 -9.31
CA PHE A 48 -5.23 2.38 -10.02
C PHE A 48 -6.65 1.82 -10.07
N ASP A 49 -6.92 1.00 -11.09
CA ASP A 49 -8.11 0.18 -11.17
C ASP A 49 -7.78 -1.20 -10.61
N TRP A 50 -8.68 -1.82 -9.85
CA TRP A 50 -8.48 -3.15 -9.29
C TRP A 50 -9.75 -3.99 -9.25
N GLN A 51 -9.56 -5.30 -9.29
CA GLN A 51 -10.64 -6.27 -9.17
C GLN A 51 -10.14 -7.57 -8.53
N PRO A 52 -10.91 -8.17 -7.60
CA PRO A 52 -10.60 -9.52 -7.13
C PRO A 52 -10.94 -10.57 -8.19
N HIS A 53 -10.12 -11.62 -8.26
CA HIS A 53 -10.44 -12.81 -9.06
C HIS A 53 -11.63 -13.56 -8.43
N ASP A 54 -11.66 -13.62 -7.11
CA ASP A 54 -12.74 -14.24 -6.35
C ASP A 54 -13.40 -13.21 -5.41
N LYS A 55 -14.59 -12.76 -5.79
CA LYS A 55 -15.42 -11.84 -4.99
C LYS A 55 -15.96 -12.50 -3.71
N GLN A 56 -16.15 -13.82 -3.72
CA GLN A 56 -16.62 -14.55 -2.54
C GLN A 56 -15.54 -14.64 -1.47
N ALA A 57 -14.28 -14.84 -1.88
CA ALA A 57 -13.14 -14.80 -0.96
C ALA A 57 -13.08 -13.48 -0.16
N LEU A 58 -13.33 -12.34 -0.81
CA LEU A 58 -13.37 -11.04 -0.12
C LEU A 58 -14.61 -10.79 0.73
N SER A 59 -15.66 -11.60 0.56
CA SER A 59 -16.87 -11.54 1.39
C SER A 59 -16.73 -12.35 2.68
N HIS A 60 -15.64 -13.08 2.87
CA HIS A 60 -15.39 -13.83 4.10
C HIS A 60 -15.26 -12.87 5.29
N MET A 61 -15.96 -13.22 6.37
CA MET A 61 -16.04 -12.40 7.59
C MET A 61 -14.93 -12.78 8.55
N VAL A 62 -14.20 -11.79 9.03
CA VAL A 62 -13.10 -11.95 9.98
C VAL A 62 -13.47 -11.26 11.28
N ASP A 63 -13.28 -11.93 12.41
CA ASP A 63 -13.46 -11.33 13.73
C ASP A 63 -12.14 -10.76 14.27
N LEU A 64 -11.98 -9.45 14.11
CA LEU A 64 -10.77 -8.73 14.51
C LEU A 64 -10.68 -8.51 16.03
N ALA A 65 -11.74 -8.87 16.78
CA ALA A 65 -11.72 -8.86 18.25
C ALA A 65 -11.10 -10.11 18.85
N LYS A 66 -10.81 -11.15 18.05
CA LYS A 66 -10.05 -12.29 18.55
C LYS A 66 -8.63 -11.83 18.87
N HIS A 67 -8.35 -11.77 20.17
CA HIS A 67 -7.03 -11.50 20.74
C HIS A 67 -6.21 -12.79 20.94
N ASP A 68 -6.74 -13.94 20.51
CA ASP A 68 -6.09 -15.25 20.69
C ASP A 68 -4.84 -15.45 19.82
N GLY A 69 -4.48 -14.46 19.00
CA GLY A 69 -3.32 -14.51 18.12
C GLY A 69 -3.51 -15.48 16.95
N SER A 70 -4.74 -15.94 16.69
CA SER A 70 -5.01 -16.74 15.50
C SER A 70 -4.75 -15.88 14.26
N PRO A 71 -3.89 -16.34 13.33
CA PRO A 71 -3.62 -15.60 12.10
C PRO A 71 -4.92 -15.44 11.31
N ILE A 72 -5.14 -14.26 10.75
CA ILE A 72 -6.03 -14.16 9.59
C ILE A 72 -5.27 -14.91 8.49
N ASP A 73 -5.63 -16.16 8.22
CA ASP A 73 -5.07 -16.88 7.07
C ASP A 73 -5.90 -16.52 5.83
N PHE A 74 -5.75 -15.28 5.38
CA PHE A 74 -6.39 -14.80 4.16
C PHE A 74 -5.38 -14.66 3.05
N GLN A 75 -5.70 -15.27 1.92
CA GLN A 75 -4.97 -15.10 0.66
C GLN A 75 -5.98 -15.00 -0.50
N THR A 76 -5.80 -14.01 -1.37
CA THR A 76 -6.58 -13.93 -2.63
C THR A 76 -5.77 -13.35 -3.77
N LYS A 77 -6.27 -13.52 -4.98
CA LYS A 77 -5.73 -12.91 -6.20
C LYS A 77 -6.52 -11.67 -6.58
N VAL A 78 -5.80 -10.61 -6.91
CA VAL A 78 -6.36 -9.36 -7.43
C VAL A 78 -5.62 -8.97 -8.70
N ASP A 79 -6.34 -8.43 -9.67
CA ASP A 79 -5.73 -7.68 -10.76
C ASP A 79 -5.70 -6.21 -10.38
N MET A 80 -4.59 -5.54 -10.63
CA MET A 80 -4.45 -4.10 -10.48
C MET A 80 -3.82 -3.52 -11.74
N THR A 81 -4.30 -2.34 -12.13
CA THR A 81 -3.77 -1.56 -13.26
C THR A 81 -3.50 -0.15 -12.78
N LEU A 82 -2.22 0.20 -12.63
CA LEU A 82 -1.82 1.57 -12.37
C LEU A 82 -2.27 2.44 -13.56
N THR A 83 -2.88 3.59 -13.27
CA THR A 83 -3.37 4.48 -14.33
C THR A 83 -2.58 5.78 -14.35
N LYS A 84 -2.84 6.61 -15.37
CA LYS A 84 -2.28 7.97 -15.46
C LYS A 84 -3.14 9.01 -14.74
N ARG A 85 -4.27 8.60 -14.15
CA ARG A 85 -5.15 9.51 -13.41
C ARG A 85 -4.42 9.93 -12.14
N ARG A 86 -4.09 11.21 -12.04
CA ARG A 86 -3.36 11.78 -10.91
C ARG A 86 -4.31 12.00 -9.74
N ILE A 87 -3.81 11.73 -8.54
CA ILE A 87 -4.45 12.24 -7.33
C ILE A 87 -4.27 13.76 -7.35
N PRO A 88 -5.32 14.58 -7.18
CA PRO A 88 -5.23 16.02 -7.43
C PRO A 88 -4.30 16.75 -6.44
N SER A 89 -4.28 16.31 -5.18
CA SER A 89 -3.47 16.94 -4.14
C SER A 89 -2.91 15.92 -3.14
N LEU A 90 -1.72 16.22 -2.62
CA LEU A 90 -1.13 15.56 -1.45
C LEU A 90 -0.86 16.63 -0.38
N GLY A 91 -1.68 16.66 0.67
CA GLY A 91 -1.74 17.80 1.58
C GLY A 91 -2.06 19.10 0.84
N ASN A 92 -1.22 20.11 1.00
CA ASN A 92 -1.36 21.41 0.31
C ASN A 92 -0.69 21.44 -1.08
N ALA A 93 -0.03 20.36 -1.50
CA ALA A 93 0.67 20.32 -2.78
C ALA A 93 -0.27 19.91 -3.91
N ASP A 94 -0.28 20.70 -4.99
CA ASP A 94 -1.02 20.43 -6.23
C ASP A 94 -0.20 19.53 -7.15
N MET A 95 -0.66 18.30 -7.36
CA MET A 95 0.07 17.26 -8.09
C MET A 95 0.10 17.50 -9.61
N SER A 96 -0.70 18.42 -10.13
CA SER A 96 -0.64 18.82 -11.55
C SER A 96 0.67 19.54 -11.89
N LYS A 97 1.36 20.11 -10.89
CA LYS A 97 2.60 20.88 -11.05
C LYS A 97 3.88 20.03 -11.03
N TYR A 98 3.77 18.73 -10.73
CA TYR A 98 4.92 17.84 -10.57
C TYR A 98 5.13 16.95 -11.79
N ASN A 99 6.39 16.65 -12.12
CA ASN A 99 6.75 15.67 -13.14
C ASN A 99 6.78 14.27 -12.50
N ILE A 100 5.62 13.61 -12.46
CA ILE A 100 5.40 12.29 -11.82
C ILE A 100 4.71 11.31 -12.77
N ASN A 101 4.49 10.07 -12.31
CA ASN A 101 3.74 9.04 -13.03
C ASN A 101 4.28 8.82 -14.44
N GLU A 102 3.53 9.15 -15.51
CA GLU A 102 3.93 8.96 -16.90
C GLU A 102 5.19 9.72 -17.34
N SER A 103 5.60 10.74 -16.58
CA SER A 103 6.89 11.41 -16.80
C SER A 103 8.08 10.58 -16.32
N LEU A 104 7.87 9.67 -15.37
CA LEU A 104 8.92 8.88 -14.70
C LEU A 104 8.82 7.38 -14.98
N LEU A 105 7.65 6.92 -15.40
CA LEU A 105 7.32 5.51 -15.60
C LEU A 105 7.15 5.18 -17.08
N ALA A 106 7.70 4.05 -17.49
CA ALA A 106 7.52 3.51 -18.83
C ALA A 106 6.08 3.04 -19.04
N GLN A 107 5.67 2.90 -20.30
CA GLN A 107 4.30 2.46 -20.65
C GLN A 107 3.95 1.07 -20.11
N ALA A 108 4.94 0.22 -19.85
CA ALA A 108 4.74 -1.08 -19.23
C ALA A 108 4.22 -1.00 -17.78
N ALA A 109 4.50 0.10 -17.05
CA ALA A 109 4.00 0.31 -15.69
C ALA A 109 2.48 0.36 -15.60
N PHE A 110 1.82 0.81 -16.67
CA PHE A 110 0.38 1.01 -16.76
C PHE A 110 -0.36 -0.20 -17.36
N LYS A 111 0.32 -1.34 -17.51
CA LYS A 111 -0.34 -2.59 -17.91
C LYS A 111 -0.94 -3.30 -16.69
N PRO A 112 -2.07 -4.01 -16.85
CA PRO A 112 -2.63 -4.83 -15.79
C PRO A 112 -1.63 -5.87 -15.28
N LYS A 113 -1.61 -6.06 -13.97
CA LYS A 113 -0.77 -7.03 -13.26
C LYS A 113 -1.62 -7.79 -12.24
N THR A 114 -1.32 -9.07 -12.07
CA THR A 114 -1.98 -9.91 -11.07
C THR A 114 -1.09 -10.03 -9.85
N TYR A 115 -1.70 -9.88 -8.68
CA TYR A 115 -1.05 -9.97 -7.39
C TYR A 115 -1.75 -11.03 -6.54
N VAL A 116 -0.96 -11.73 -5.73
CA VAL A 116 -1.48 -12.49 -4.59
C VAL A 116 -1.29 -11.64 -3.35
N ILE A 117 -2.39 -11.30 -2.69
CA ILE A 117 -2.36 -10.55 -1.44
C ILE A 117 -2.67 -11.47 -0.26
N THR A 118 -1.96 -11.26 0.85
CA THR A 118 -2.26 -11.88 2.13
C THR A 118 -2.50 -10.82 3.20
N LEU A 119 -3.37 -11.11 4.15
CA LEU A 119 -3.68 -10.22 5.27
C LEU A 119 -3.37 -10.92 6.59
N ASP A 120 -2.44 -10.38 7.36
CA ASP A 120 -2.10 -10.88 8.70
C ASP A 120 -2.64 -9.94 9.79
N GLN A 121 -2.99 -10.51 10.95
CA GLN A 121 -3.25 -9.75 12.18
C GLN A 121 -2.12 -9.94 13.19
N GLY A 122 -1.74 -8.87 13.88
CA GLY A 122 -0.64 -8.92 14.85
C GLY A 122 -0.37 -7.57 15.50
N ASN A 123 0.89 -7.36 15.88
CA ASN A 123 1.41 -6.10 16.38
C ASN A 123 2.66 -5.76 15.57
N PHE A 124 2.46 -4.96 14.52
CA PHE A 124 3.47 -4.67 13.51
C PHE A 124 3.98 -3.24 13.64
N LEU A 125 5.24 -3.03 13.28
CA LEU A 125 5.76 -1.71 12.92
C LEU A 125 5.53 -1.50 11.42
N SER A 126 5.58 -0.25 10.95
CA SER A 126 5.65 -0.01 9.51
C SER A 126 6.92 -0.69 8.93
N PRO A 127 6.89 -1.14 7.66
CA PRO A 127 8.06 -1.71 6.99
C PRO A 127 9.30 -0.81 7.05
N TYR A 128 9.14 0.51 7.02
CA TYR A 128 10.24 1.46 7.17
C TYR A 128 10.81 1.46 8.59
N ASP A 129 9.96 1.60 9.62
CA ASP A 129 10.40 1.69 11.02
C ASP A 129 11.06 0.39 11.50
N ALA A 130 10.63 -0.75 10.95
CA ALA A 130 11.22 -2.05 11.23
C ALA A 130 12.69 -2.15 10.76
N GLN A 131 13.13 -1.33 9.80
CA GLN A 131 14.52 -1.32 9.32
C GLN A 131 15.48 -0.62 10.29
N PHE A 132 14.96 0.18 11.23
CA PHE A 132 15.76 0.98 12.16
C PHE A 132 15.47 0.64 13.63
N PRO A 133 15.76 -0.58 14.11
CA PRO A 133 15.42 -1.01 15.46
C PRO A 133 16.01 -0.13 16.58
N GLY A 134 17.16 0.50 16.33
CA GLY A 134 17.78 1.41 17.30
C GLY A 134 17.16 2.80 17.38
N ALA A 135 16.28 3.18 16.44
CA ALA A 135 15.60 4.48 16.40
C ALA A 135 14.16 4.42 16.95
N GLN A 136 13.70 3.23 17.34
CA GLN A 136 12.35 3.01 17.85
C GLN A 136 12.20 3.62 19.24
N THR A 137 11.09 4.31 19.47
CA THR A 137 10.71 4.88 20.76
C THR A 137 9.36 4.31 21.22
N GLU A 138 8.93 4.62 22.44
CA GLU A 138 7.59 4.26 22.92
C GLU A 138 6.46 4.89 22.07
N PHE A 139 6.77 5.95 21.32
CA PHE A 139 5.84 6.66 20.46
C PHE A 139 5.83 6.15 19.01
N THR A 140 6.71 5.19 18.68
CA THR A 140 6.73 4.64 17.31
C THR A 140 5.40 3.90 17.04
N PRO A 141 4.65 4.31 15.99
CA PRO A 141 3.33 3.74 15.72
C PRO A 141 3.38 2.23 15.51
N ARG A 142 2.36 1.55 16.01
CA ARG A 142 2.15 0.11 15.83
C ARG A 142 0.84 -0.13 15.12
N PHE A 143 0.75 -1.22 14.38
CA PHE A 143 -0.36 -1.53 13.49
C PHE A 143 -0.89 -2.92 13.77
N ARG A 144 -2.22 -3.08 13.69
CA ARG A 144 -2.90 -4.34 13.98
C ARG A 144 -2.94 -5.26 12.77
N LEU A 145 -2.82 -4.71 11.56
CA LEU A 145 -2.98 -5.43 10.30
C LEU A 145 -1.75 -5.24 9.42
N ARG A 146 -1.38 -6.28 8.67
CA ARG A 146 -0.35 -6.22 7.63
C ARG A 146 -0.87 -6.83 6.34
N LEU A 147 -0.86 -6.03 5.28
CA LEU A 147 -1.11 -6.47 3.91
C LEU A 147 0.22 -6.80 3.24
N THR A 148 0.35 -8.01 2.71
CA THR A 148 1.55 -8.45 1.99
C THR A 148 1.19 -8.84 0.57
N PHE A 149 1.97 -8.38 -0.41
CA PHE A 149 1.89 -8.80 -1.79
C PHE A 149 2.99 -9.81 -2.10
N ASP A 150 2.73 -10.75 -2.99
CA ASP A 150 3.74 -11.65 -3.55
C ASP A 150 4.84 -10.90 -4.34
N THR A 151 4.42 -9.86 -5.07
CA THR A 151 5.26 -8.94 -5.82
C THR A 151 4.92 -7.49 -5.47
N SER A 152 5.89 -6.57 -5.55
CA SER A 152 5.63 -5.19 -5.15
C SER A 152 4.54 -4.56 -6.02
N PRO A 153 3.58 -3.82 -5.43
CA PRO A 153 2.62 -3.02 -6.20
C PRO A 153 3.29 -1.82 -6.88
N PHE A 154 4.54 -1.47 -6.52
CA PHE A 154 5.31 -0.45 -7.23
C PHE A 154 5.95 -1.02 -8.50
N PRO A 155 6.11 -0.20 -9.56
CA PRO A 155 6.71 -0.65 -10.81
C PRO A 155 8.11 -1.26 -10.62
N PRO A 156 8.42 -2.44 -11.20
CA PRO A 156 9.77 -2.99 -11.21
C PRO A 156 10.77 -2.03 -11.86
N ARG A 157 12.06 -2.21 -11.53
CA ARG A 157 13.15 -1.34 -11.99
C ARG A 157 13.12 -1.01 -13.49
N CYS A 158 12.84 -1.99 -14.35
CA CYS A 158 12.81 -1.82 -15.81
C CYS A 158 11.64 -0.96 -16.33
N GLU A 159 10.66 -0.67 -15.46
CA GLU A 159 9.50 0.16 -15.79
C GLU A 159 9.67 1.62 -15.35
N TRP A 160 10.84 2.00 -14.84
CA TRP A 160 11.23 3.38 -14.58
C TRP A 160 12.03 3.91 -15.77
N GLN A 161 11.68 5.11 -16.27
CA GLN A 161 12.37 5.72 -17.42
C GLN A 161 13.81 6.13 -17.05
N GLU A 162 13.98 6.74 -15.87
CA GLU A 162 15.27 7.09 -15.31
C GLU A 162 15.38 6.53 -13.88
N PRO A 163 15.74 5.24 -13.72
CA PRO A 163 15.77 4.61 -12.40
C PRO A 163 16.89 5.15 -11.48
N ARG A 164 17.84 5.91 -12.04
CA ARG A 164 18.96 6.49 -11.27
C ARG A 164 18.44 7.43 -10.18
N GLY A 165 19.13 7.47 -9.04
CA GLY A 165 18.74 8.28 -7.90
C GLY A 165 17.82 7.50 -6.95
N ALA A 166 16.72 8.12 -6.52
CA ALA A 166 15.85 7.54 -5.49
C ALA A 166 15.23 6.18 -5.85
N PRO A 167 14.77 5.89 -7.08
CA PRO A 167 14.26 4.55 -7.39
C PRO A 167 15.29 3.45 -7.18
N ASP A 168 16.54 3.65 -7.63
CA ASP A 168 17.65 2.71 -7.41
C ASP A 168 18.14 2.67 -5.95
N ALA A 169 18.12 3.81 -5.24
CA ALA A 169 18.58 3.89 -3.86
C ALA A 169 17.60 3.24 -2.87
N LEU A 170 16.30 3.48 -3.06
CA LEU A 170 15.23 3.01 -2.18
C LEU A 170 14.62 1.68 -2.64
N LYS A 171 14.87 1.29 -3.89
CA LYS A 171 14.43 0.04 -4.51
C LYS A 171 12.94 -0.21 -4.30
N PHE A 172 12.11 0.74 -4.73
CA PHE A 172 10.65 0.70 -4.51
C PHE A 172 10.00 -0.64 -4.88
N TRP A 173 10.52 -1.31 -5.91
CA TRP A 173 10.05 -2.62 -6.37
C TRP A 173 10.29 -3.80 -5.41
N GLU A 174 11.03 -3.58 -4.31
CA GLU A 174 11.21 -4.56 -3.23
C GLU A 174 10.16 -4.38 -2.12
N TRP A 175 9.39 -3.29 -2.13
CA TRP A 175 8.41 -2.98 -1.09
C TRP A 175 7.12 -3.76 -1.30
N LYS A 176 6.90 -4.79 -0.47
CA LYS A 176 5.78 -5.73 -0.61
C LYS A 176 4.80 -5.72 0.54
N GLN A 177 5.17 -5.09 1.65
CA GLN A 177 4.40 -5.09 2.88
C GLN A 177 3.93 -3.69 3.18
N PHE A 178 2.72 -3.60 3.73
CA PHE A 178 2.11 -2.37 4.18
C PHE A 178 1.29 -2.66 5.43
N CYS A 179 1.21 -1.71 6.36
CA CYS A 179 0.49 -1.89 7.61
C CYS A 179 -0.73 -0.99 7.69
N GLY A 180 -1.80 -1.47 8.32
CA GLY A 180 -3.05 -0.74 8.50
C GLY A 180 -3.54 -0.87 9.94
N ARG A 181 -4.55 -0.06 10.30
CA ARG A 181 -5.17 -0.06 11.64
C ARG A 181 -4.18 0.20 12.77
N GLU A 182 -3.76 1.46 12.90
CA GLU A 182 -2.86 1.92 13.95
C GLU A 182 -3.43 1.63 15.36
N ILE A 183 -2.59 1.12 16.24
CA ILE A 183 -2.91 0.77 17.63
C ILE A 183 -2.72 2.04 18.48
N GLY A 184 -3.77 2.43 19.20
CA GLY A 184 -3.72 3.57 20.12
C GLY A 184 -4.28 4.87 19.55
N LYS A 185 -4.48 4.98 18.23
CA LYS A 185 -5.43 5.95 17.67
C LYS A 185 -6.85 5.44 17.94
N GLN A 186 -7.54 6.03 18.92
CA GLN A 186 -9.00 5.92 18.98
C GLN A 186 -9.58 6.72 17.79
N GLN A 187 -10.42 6.07 16.98
CA GLN A 187 -11.27 6.76 16.00
C GLN A 187 -12.30 7.64 16.72
#